data_AF-A0A914V688-F1
#
_entry.id   AF-A0A914V688-F1
#
_cell.length_a   1.000
_cell.length_b   1.000
_cell.length_c   1.000
_cell.angle_alpha   90.00
_cell.angle_beta   90.00
_cell.angle_gamma   90.00
#
_symmetry.space_group_name_H-M   'P 1'
#
loop_
_entity.id
_entity.type
_entity.pdbx_description
1 polymer ?
#
loop_
_entity_poly.entity_id
_entity_poly.type
_entity_poly.pdbx_seq_one_letter_code
_entity_poly.pdbx_strand_id
1 'polypeptide(L)'
;MVEVTHTGGEENDAFDIELKNFPPGSVIAFRVSLTSSSRAAIALMRQNLTLFGFKMRSMSGSNLRQSDKDAGLKAILSRMSLSALNRALFRCHEEEADEHHGNGAYDIPRYGRFVYCGLQGLIPLLNDVRVNNDLGHPLCDNLRRGVWLGE
;
A
#
# COMPACT_ATOMS: atom_id res chain seq x y z
N MET A 1 18.71 -8.21 34.64
CA MET A 1 17.24 -8.32 34.71
C MET A 1 16.72 -7.21 33.81
N VAL A 2 16.07 -7.57 32.69
CA VAL A 2 15.52 -6.57 31.76
C VAL A 2 14.16 -6.17 32.32
N GLU A 3 14.02 -4.91 32.75
CA GLU A 3 12.73 -4.35 33.12
C GLU A 3 12.05 -3.84 31.84
N VAL A 4 10.89 -4.39 31.51
CA VAL A 4 10.05 -3.87 30.42
C VAL A 4 9.00 -2.97 31.06
N THR A 5 9.14 -1.66 30.91
CA THR A 5 8.15 -0.69 31.40
C THR A 5 7.22 -0.30 30.27
N HIS A 6 5.92 -0.51 30.46
CA HIS A 6 4.89 -0.08 29.52
C HIS A 6 4.46 1.35 29.84
N THR A 7 4.87 2.30 29.01
CA THR A 7 4.44 3.70 29.08
C THR A 7 3.84 4.14 27.75
N GLY A 8 2.73 3.51 27.35
CA GLY A 8 1.93 3.93 26.20
C GLY A 8 0.47 4.03 26.59
N GLY A 9 -0.14 5.21 26.41
CA GLY A 9 -1.59 5.35 26.41
C GLY A 9 -2.19 4.67 25.18
N GLU A 10 -3.49 4.33 25.24
CA GLU A 10 -4.25 3.50 24.29
C GLU A 10 -4.19 3.92 22.80
N GLU A 11 -3.56 5.03 22.45
CA GLU A 11 -3.47 5.57 21.08
C GLU A 11 -2.10 5.42 20.39
N ASN A 12 -1.03 5.03 21.09
CA ASN A 12 0.28 4.80 20.46
C ASN A 12 0.83 3.42 20.83
N ASP A 13 0.86 2.49 19.85
CA ASP A 13 1.50 1.17 19.91
C ASP A 13 3.06 1.24 20.02
N ALA A 14 3.60 2.30 20.62
CA ALA A 14 5.02 2.48 20.83
C ALA A 14 5.44 1.78 22.14
N PHE A 15 6.32 0.79 22.03
CA PHE A 15 6.91 0.10 23.18
C PHE A 15 8.30 0.67 23.43
N ASP A 16 8.44 1.43 24.50
CA ASP A 16 9.76 1.83 24.99
C ASP A 16 10.36 0.70 25.81
N ILE A 17 11.58 0.28 25.45
CA ILE A 17 12.29 -0.79 26.13
C ILE A 17 13.61 -0.23 26.64
N GLU A 18 13.72 -0.08 27.95
CA GLU A 18 14.95 0.36 28.60
C GLU A 18 15.79 -0.86 29.01
N LEU A 19 16.99 -1.01 28.44
CA LEU A 19 17.90 -2.10 28.79
C LEU A 19 18.85 -1.66 29.90
N LYS A 20 18.61 -2.13 31.12
CA LYS A 20 19.54 -1.95 32.25
C LYS A 20 20.50 -3.13 32.33
N ASN A 21 21.80 -2.83 32.42
CA ASN A 21 22.89 -3.81 32.60
C ASN A 21 22.94 -4.90 31.49
N PHE A 22 23.19 -4.47 30.25
CA PHE A 22 23.32 -5.33 29.07
C PHE A 22 24.80 -5.43 28.63
N PRO A 23 25.60 -6.34 29.22
CA PRO A 23 27.04 -6.41 28.96
C PRO A 23 27.36 -6.98 27.57
N PRO A 24 28.56 -6.72 27.03
CA PRO A 24 29.02 -7.28 25.76
C PRO A 24 28.87 -8.80 25.72
N GLY A 25 28.33 -9.34 24.62
CA GLY A 25 28.04 -10.77 24.46
C GLY A 25 26.64 -11.19 24.93
N SER A 26 25.82 -10.27 25.44
CA SER A 26 24.41 -10.51 25.71
C SER A 26 23.57 -10.47 24.43
N VAL A 27 22.50 -11.28 24.38
CA VAL A 27 21.55 -11.33 23.26
C VAL A 27 20.14 -11.13 23.79
N ILE A 28 19.34 -10.36 23.07
CA ILE A 28 17.91 -10.19 23.30
C ILE A 28 17.16 -10.56 22.02
N ALA A 29 16.02 -11.24 22.16
CA ALA A 29 15.17 -11.61 21.04
C ALA A 29 13.74 -11.16 21.32
N PHE A 30 13.16 -10.43 20.37
CA PHE A 30 11.77 -10.01 20.42
C PHE A 30 10.95 -10.79 19.41
N ARG A 31 9.75 -11.21 19.81
CA ARG A 31 8.72 -11.67 18.88
C ARG A 31 7.74 -10.54 18.66
N VAL A 32 7.79 -9.94 17.47
CA VAL A 32 6.88 -8.86 17.08
C VAL A 32 5.83 -9.41 16.12
N SER A 33 4.61 -8.91 16.22
CA SER A 33 3.54 -9.21 15.28
C SER A 33 2.85 -7.92 14.85
N LEU A 34 2.37 -7.87 13.61
CA LEU A 34 1.57 -6.74 13.10
C LEU A 34 0.30 -6.55 13.94
N THR A 35 -0.24 -5.35 14.01
CA THR A 35 -1.51 -5.07 14.70
C THR A 35 -2.68 -5.87 14.09
N SER A 36 -3.78 -6.03 14.84
CA SER A 36 -4.97 -6.74 14.37
C SER A 36 -5.56 -6.10 13.11
N SER A 37 -5.60 -4.77 13.05
CA SER A 37 -6.07 -3.99 11.90
C SER A 37 -5.18 -4.21 10.67
N SER A 38 -3.86 -4.11 10.81
CA SER A 38 -2.92 -4.35 9.70
C SER A 38 -2.99 -5.79 9.19
N ARG A 39 -3.12 -6.79 10.08
CA ARG A 39 -3.30 -8.19 9.68
C ARG A 39 -4.58 -8.40 8.89
N ALA A 40 -5.69 -7.80 9.32
CA ALA A 40 -6.97 -7.88 8.61
C ALA A 40 -6.88 -7.21 7.23
N ALA A 41 -6.26 -6.02 7.14
CA ALA A 41 -6.05 -5.32 5.88
C ALA A 41 -5.20 -6.14 4.89
N ILE A 42 -4.09 -6.72 5.34
CA ILE A 42 -3.23 -7.58 4.51
C ILE A 42 -3.99 -8.83 4.04
N ALA A 43 -4.79 -9.45 4.92
CA ALA A 43 -5.61 -10.61 4.55
C ALA A 43 -6.60 -10.25 3.43
N LEU A 44 -7.24 -9.07 3.53
CA LEU A 44 -8.14 -8.56 2.51
C LEU A 44 -7.41 -8.29 1.18
N MET A 45 -6.25 -7.63 1.22
CA MET A 45 -5.44 -7.40 0.01
C MET A 45 -5.05 -8.70 -0.67
N ARG A 46 -4.57 -9.69 0.09
CA ARG A 46 -4.20 -11.01 -0.45
C ARG A 46 -5.39 -11.73 -1.06
N GLN A 47 -6.57 -11.63 -0.44
CA GLN A 47 -7.80 -12.19 -0.99
C GLN A 47 -8.13 -11.53 -2.34
N ASN A 48 -8.07 -10.20 -2.45
CA ASN A 48 -8.35 -9.51 -3.72
C ASN A 48 -7.33 -9.85 -4.80
N LEU A 49 -6.06 -10.04 -4.46
CA LEU A 49 -5.05 -10.43 -5.44
C LEU A 49 -5.26 -11.84 -6.02
N THR A 50 -5.98 -12.74 -5.32
CA THR A 50 -6.38 -14.03 -5.91
C THR A 50 -7.30 -13.87 -7.12
N LEU A 51 -8.03 -12.75 -7.23
CA LEU A 51 -8.91 -12.46 -8.38
C LEU A 51 -8.12 -12.35 -9.70
N PHE A 52 -6.87 -11.91 -9.63
CA PHE A 52 -6.00 -11.75 -10.79
C PHE A 52 -5.15 -13.00 -11.08
N GLY A 53 -5.48 -14.14 -10.47
CA GLY A 53 -4.79 -15.42 -10.68
C GLY A 53 -3.50 -15.58 -9.87
N PHE A 54 -3.18 -14.66 -8.96
CA PHE A 54 -2.05 -14.81 -8.06
C PHE A 54 -2.33 -15.86 -6.98
N LYS A 55 -1.46 -16.86 -6.85
CA LYS A 55 -1.54 -17.86 -5.78
C LYS A 55 -1.10 -17.26 -4.45
N MET A 56 -2.06 -16.81 -3.66
CA MET A 56 -1.79 -16.22 -2.34
C MET A 56 -2.00 -17.22 -1.20
N ARG A 57 -1.18 -17.09 -0.14
CA ARG A 57 -1.30 -17.86 1.11
C ARG A 57 -1.95 -17.02 2.21
N SER A 58 -2.78 -17.68 3.00
CA SER A 58 -3.35 -17.14 4.25
C SER A 58 -2.23 -16.81 5.24
N MET A 59 -2.54 -15.95 6.21
CA MET A 59 -1.65 -15.67 7.33
C MET A 59 -1.32 -16.94 8.14
N SER A 60 -2.20 -17.95 8.14
CA SER A 60 -1.98 -19.25 8.77
C SER A 60 -1.32 -20.30 7.88
N GLY A 61 -0.87 -19.92 6.67
CA GLY A 61 -0.16 -20.82 5.74
C GLY A 61 -1.06 -21.69 4.84
N SER A 62 -2.38 -21.68 5.02
CA SER A 62 -3.31 -22.35 4.12
C SER A 62 -3.44 -21.61 2.78
N ASN A 63 -3.73 -22.32 1.70
CA ASN A 63 -4.02 -21.68 0.41
C ASN A 63 -5.32 -20.88 0.53
N LEU A 64 -5.30 -19.62 0.07
CA LEU A 64 -6.52 -18.83 -0.01
C LEU A 64 -7.36 -19.36 -1.18
N ARG A 65 -8.59 -19.78 -0.88
CA ARG A 65 -9.57 -20.10 -1.92
C ARG A 65 -9.95 -18.80 -2.64
N GLN A 66 -10.04 -18.87 -3.95
CA GLN A 66 -10.59 -17.79 -4.75
C GLN A 66 -12.01 -17.52 -4.21
N SER A 67 -12.25 -16.32 -3.70
CA SER A 67 -13.58 -15.99 -3.23
C SER A 67 -14.43 -15.60 -4.42
N ASP A 68 -15.63 -16.18 -4.53
CA ASP A 68 -16.67 -15.82 -5.52
C ASP A 68 -17.20 -14.37 -5.37
N LYS A 69 -16.51 -13.51 -4.61
CA LYS A 69 -16.61 -12.04 -4.68
C LYS A 69 -16.14 -11.46 -6.03
N ASP A 70 -16.01 -12.33 -7.03
CA ASP A 70 -15.94 -12.07 -8.46
C ASP A 70 -16.90 -10.99 -8.97
N ALA A 71 -18.02 -10.74 -8.26
CA ALA A 71 -19.04 -9.79 -8.72
C ALA A 71 -18.58 -8.33 -8.74
N GLY A 72 -17.72 -7.86 -7.82
CA GLY A 72 -17.49 -6.41 -7.65
C GLY A 72 -16.76 -5.77 -8.84
N LEU A 73 -15.47 -6.09 -9.00
CA LEU A 73 -14.64 -5.47 -10.03
C LEU A 73 -15.08 -5.88 -11.44
N LYS A 74 -15.39 -7.17 -11.67
CA LYS A 74 -15.84 -7.64 -12.99
C LYS A 74 -17.17 -6.99 -13.40
N ALA A 75 -18.13 -6.79 -12.48
CA ALA A 75 -19.38 -6.12 -12.82
C ALA A 75 -19.22 -4.61 -13.04
N ILE A 76 -18.30 -3.96 -12.33
CA ILE A 76 -17.96 -2.55 -12.61
C ILE A 76 -17.36 -2.44 -14.00
N LEU A 77 -16.33 -3.24 -14.30
CA LEU A 77 -15.66 -3.24 -15.60
C LEU A 77 -16.62 -3.60 -16.74
N SER A 78 -17.55 -4.55 -16.54
CA SER A 78 -18.53 -4.93 -17.57
C SER A 78 -19.54 -3.83 -17.91
N ARG A 79 -19.69 -2.82 -17.04
CA ARG A 79 -20.59 -1.68 -17.23
C ARG A 79 -19.86 -0.43 -17.73
N MET A 80 -18.53 -0.44 -17.77
CA MET A 80 -17.74 0.70 -18.25
C MET A 80 -17.74 0.76 -19.77
N SER A 81 -18.00 1.94 -20.31
CA SER A 81 -17.72 2.24 -21.72
C SER A 81 -16.22 2.40 -21.95
N LEU A 82 -15.78 2.33 -23.21
CA LEU A 82 -14.39 2.63 -23.58
C LEU A 82 -13.98 4.07 -23.20
N SER A 83 -14.92 5.02 -23.26
CA SER A 83 -14.67 6.40 -22.83
C SER A 83 -14.49 6.51 -21.30
N ALA A 84 -15.29 5.79 -20.51
CA ALA A 84 -15.11 5.73 -19.06
C ALA A 84 -13.80 5.04 -18.68
N LEU A 85 -13.41 4.00 -19.44
CA LEU A 85 -12.14 3.31 -19.24
C LEU A 85 -10.94 4.20 -19.56
N ASN A 86 -11.02 5.02 -20.61
CA ASN A 86 -10.00 6.02 -20.91
C ASN A 86 -9.85 7.00 -19.74
N ARG A 87 -10.96 7.50 -19.18
CA ARG A 87 -10.93 8.37 -18.00
C ARG A 87 -10.23 7.73 -16.81
N ALA A 88 -10.52 6.47 -16.52
CA ALA A 88 -9.91 5.75 -15.39
C ALA A 88 -8.40 5.47 -15.57
N LEU A 89 -7.92 5.37 -16.82
CA LEU A 89 -6.55 4.92 -17.09
C LEU A 89 -5.59 6.04 -17.53
N PHE A 90 -5.99 6.96 -18.42
CA PHE A 90 -5.03 7.70 -19.27
C PHE A 90 -5.17 9.23 -19.29
N ARG A 91 -6.03 9.87 -18.50
CA ARG A 91 -6.25 11.33 -18.64
C ARG A 91 -4.97 12.13 -18.46
N CYS A 92 -4.67 13.04 -19.39
CA CYS A 92 -3.53 13.95 -19.27
C CYS A 92 -3.82 15.08 -18.28
N HIS A 93 -2.78 15.78 -17.83
CA HIS A 93 -2.94 16.91 -16.91
C HIS A 93 -3.87 17.99 -17.45
N GLU A 94 -3.71 18.42 -18.71
CA GLU A 94 -4.55 19.49 -19.27
C GLU A 94 -6.03 19.06 -19.36
N GLU A 95 -6.28 17.81 -19.77
CA GLU A 95 -7.64 17.28 -19.90
C GLU A 95 -8.34 17.19 -18.54
N GLU A 96 -7.62 16.77 -17.50
CA GLU A 96 -8.18 16.66 -16.16
C GLU A 96 -8.39 18.05 -15.53
N ALA A 97 -7.43 18.96 -15.73
CA ALA A 97 -7.47 20.32 -15.21
C ALA A 97 -8.62 21.14 -15.81
N ASP A 98 -8.94 20.95 -17.09
CA ASP A 98 -10.06 21.62 -17.75
C ASP A 98 -11.42 21.19 -17.14
N GLU A 99 -11.58 19.90 -16.82
CA GLU A 99 -12.82 19.37 -16.22
C GLU A 99 -12.90 19.60 -14.69
N HIS A 100 -11.77 19.80 -13.98
CA HIS A 100 -11.72 19.84 -12.51
C HIS A 100 -11.12 21.14 -11.94
N HIS A 101 -11.40 22.28 -12.56
CA HIS A 101 -11.03 23.61 -12.03
C HIS A 101 -9.53 23.78 -11.74
N GLY A 102 -8.67 23.22 -12.59
CA GLY A 102 -7.21 23.29 -12.45
C GLY A 102 -6.58 22.13 -11.68
N ASN A 103 -7.37 21.20 -11.14
CA ASN A 103 -6.84 19.97 -10.55
C ASN A 103 -6.46 18.97 -11.67
N GLY A 104 -5.23 18.49 -11.66
CA GLY A 104 -4.79 17.49 -12.65
C GLY A 104 -3.84 16.47 -12.06
N ALA A 105 -2.85 16.01 -12.83
CA ALA A 105 -2.03 14.88 -12.41
C ALA A 105 -1.28 15.12 -11.08
N TYR A 106 -1.21 14.04 -10.29
CA TYR A 106 -0.56 13.99 -9.00
C TYR A 106 0.95 14.27 -9.13
N ASP A 107 1.48 15.11 -8.24
CA ASP A 107 2.89 15.47 -8.18
C ASP A 107 3.55 14.78 -6.98
N ILE A 108 4.49 13.88 -7.25
CA ILE A 108 5.26 13.22 -6.19
C ILE A 108 6.42 14.15 -5.78
N PRO A 109 6.51 14.54 -4.50
CA PRO A 109 7.63 15.33 -4.01
C PRO A 109 8.98 14.68 -4.36
N ARG A 110 9.90 15.47 -4.94
CA ARG A 110 11.26 15.02 -5.35
C ARG A 110 11.30 14.04 -6.54
N TYR A 111 10.19 13.86 -7.25
CA TYR A 111 10.15 13.07 -8.50
C TYR A 111 9.50 13.87 -9.62
N GLY A 112 8.33 14.44 -9.37
CA GLY A 112 7.55 15.19 -10.35
C GLY A 112 6.17 14.59 -10.59
N ARG A 113 5.49 15.18 -11.56
CA ARG A 113 4.10 14.87 -11.91
C ARG A 113 4.00 13.61 -12.77
N PHE A 114 2.92 12.85 -12.60
CA PHE A 114 2.59 11.77 -13.52
C PHE A 114 2.25 12.27 -14.92
N VAL A 115 2.59 11.46 -15.93
CA VAL A 115 2.20 11.69 -17.32
C VAL A 115 0.68 11.61 -17.47
N TYR A 116 0.06 10.66 -16.74
CA TYR A 116 -1.39 10.47 -16.72
C TYR A 116 -1.92 10.54 -15.28
N CYS A 117 -3.10 11.13 -15.11
CA CYS A 117 -3.82 11.21 -13.83
C CYS A 117 -4.39 9.85 -13.41
N GLY A 118 -4.74 9.00 -14.38
CA GLY A 118 -5.32 7.68 -14.15
C GLY A 118 -4.29 6.62 -13.73
N LEU A 119 -4.76 5.38 -13.58
CA LEU A 119 -3.94 4.26 -13.12
C LEU A 119 -2.70 4.00 -13.98
N GLN A 120 -2.74 4.33 -15.27
CA GLN A 120 -1.58 4.16 -16.16
C GLN A 120 -0.41 5.06 -15.73
N GLY A 121 -0.64 6.21 -15.12
CA GLY A 121 0.44 7.09 -14.66
C GLY A 121 1.31 6.44 -13.57
N LEU A 122 0.71 5.58 -12.76
CA LEU A 122 1.39 4.88 -11.66
C LEU A 122 2.14 3.62 -12.12
N ILE A 123 1.66 2.94 -13.16
CA ILE A 123 2.19 1.64 -13.62
C ILE A 123 3.69 1.69 -13.97
N PRO A 124 4.21 2.66 -14.75
CA PRO A 124 5.62 2.74 -15.07
C PRO A 124 6.51 2.84 -13.82
N LEU A 125 6.15 3.70 -12.87
CA LEU A 125 6.89 3.85 -11.61
C LEU A 125 6.87 2.55 -10.80
N LEU A 126 5.71 1.90 -10.69
CA LEU A 126 5.60 0.62 -9.98
C LEU A 126 6.38 -0.50 -10.67
N ASN A 127 6.47 -0.50 -12.00
CA ASN A 127 7.25 -1.47 -12.74
C ASN A 127 8.75 -1.33 -12.40
N ASP A 128 9.27 -0.10 -12.40
CA ASP A 128 10.68 0.17 -12.09
C ASP A 128 11.00 -0.19 -10.63
N VAL A 129 10.13 0.22 -9.70
CA VAL A 129 10.27 -0.12 -8.27
C VAL A 129 10.22 -1.62 -8.05
N ARG A 130 9.28 -2.34 -8.69
CA ARG A 130 9.12 -3.79 -8.53
C ARG A 130 10.32 -4.56 -9.08
N VAL A 131 10.82 -4.19 -10.25
CA VAL A 131 11.92 -4.90 -10.91
C VAL A 131 13.22 -4.72 -10.11
N ASN A 132 13.46 -3.52 -9.59
CA ASN A 132 14.70 -3.20 -8.88
C ASN A 132 14.60 -3.36 -7.35
N ASN A 133 13.40 -3.65 -6.82
CA ASN A 133 13.09 -3.61 -5.39
C ASN A 133 13.53 -2.28 -4.74
N ASP A 134 13.33 -1.17 -5.45
CA ASP A 134 13.78 0.16 -5.02
C ASP A 134 12.83 0.78 -3.99
N LEU A 135 12.98 0.36 -2.74
CA LEU A 135 12.22 0.91 -1.61
C LEU A 135 12.59 2.36 -1.28
N GLY A 136 13.70 2.88 -1.85
CA GLY A 136 14.16 4.26 -1.72
C GLY A 136 13.53 5.21 -2.74
N HIS A 137 12.72 4.70 -3.68
CA HIS A 137 12.06 5.53 -4.68
C HIS A 137 11.15 6.59 -4.02
N PRO A 138 11.09 7.84 -4.55
CA PRO A 138 10.26 8.90 -3.99
C PRO A 138 8.78 8.53 -3.83
N LEU A 139 8.25 7.68 -4.71
CA LEU A 139 6.90 7.11 -4.58
C LEU A 139 6.73 6.33 -3.27
N CYS A 140 7.68 5.47 -2.91
CA CYS A 140 7.64 4.68 -1.69
C CYS A 140 7.81 5.54 -0.45
N ASP A 141 8.67 6.56 -0.52
CA ASP A 141 8.80 7.59 0.53
C ASP A 141 7.47 8.33 0.73
N ASN A 142 6.80 8.72 -0.37
CA ASN A 142 5.51 9.41 -0.33
C ASN A 142 4.43 8.54 0.33
N LEU A 143 4.30 7.28 -0.08
CA LEU A 143 3.36 6.32 0.51
C LEU A 143 3.61 6.06 2.00
N ARG A 144 4.88 6.13 2.45
CA ARG A 144 5.23 5.98 3.87
C ARG A 144 4.85 7.20 4.71
N ARG A 145 4.83 8.39 4.10
CA ARG A 145 4.54 9.63 4.80
C ARG A 145 3.04 9.88 4.96
N GLY A 146 2.20 9.30 4.11
CA GLY A 146 0.75 9.51 4.17
C GLY A 146 -0.02 8.85 3.03
N VAL A 147 -1.35 8.97 3.09
CA VAL A 147 -2.29 8.26 2.21
C VAL A 147 -2.84 9.11 1.05
N TRP A 148 -2.15 10.20 0.69
CA TRP A 148 -2.63 11.16 -0.32
C TRP A 148 -2.86 10.58 -1.72
N LEU A 149 -2.14 9.52 -2.10
CA LEU A 149 -2.31 8.91 -3.41
C LEU A 149 -3.63 8.13 -3.53
N GLY A 150 -4.21 7.70 -2.40
CA GLY A 150 -5.44 6.92 -2.35
C GLY A 150 -6.68 7.71 -1.91
N GLU A 151 -6.53 9.02 -1.68
CA GLU A 151 -7.61 9.95 -1.30
C GLU A 151 -8.28 10.61 -2.50
#